data_AF-A0A1X7VDM5-F1
#
_entry.id   AF-A0A1X7VDM5-F1
#
_cell.length_a   1.000
_cell.length_b   1.000
_cell.length_c   1.000
_cell.angle_alpha   90.00
_cell.angle_beta   90.00
_cell.angle_gamma   90.00
#
_symmetry.space_group_name_H-M   'P 1'
#
loop_
_entity.id
_entity.type
_entity.pdbx_description
1 polymer ?
#
loop_
_entity_poly.entity_id
_entity_poly.type
_entity_poly.pdbx_seq_one_letter_code
_entity_poly.pdbx_strand_id
1 'polypeptide(L)'
;MQWQAFLVGVFWRVLFVTLLFYFGRKLLRVIGNVLYQLREHFILWNVAFGGKGTRRNVSHRLRLHAYVCKSSLLDTTSMNELFSFGKHIVDTDVTFDMFRKAVLSYKFVIICRDKVDGSLRGMCLLDKATEIKGGQKCTLIKMGLAFFENQYQGGPLLYYIVFYHILKEILFHPQTPVYLLIKCFSYKSYLAFQRTLGNVYPSYHSEIPEFERNLINDFANSVRRPDEVYNPDTFVLEREMTQLKNYVAPITKEELKNPHVKFFTERNPGWKKGHCMFVIASIKKWDIFLIFVKAIKRALGFKSEKGKKSDRLRQSFDRHLSYQCQDAQDQVLEFYNLDSSGNVVTMFGTSADINAYVPSQSSL
;
A
#
# COMPACT_ATOMS: atom_id res chain seq x y z
N MET A 1 -68.79 -20.38 -3.82
CA MET A 1 -67.59 -20.13 -3.00
C MET A 1 -66.28 -20.64 -3.59
N GLN A 2 -66.24 -21.74 -4.37
CA GLN A 2 -64.97 -22.28 -4.92
C GLN A 2 -64.25 -21.38 -5.94
N TRP A 3 -64.99 -20.57 -6.72
CA TRP A 3 -64.40 -19.67 -7.71
C TRP A 3 -63.59 -18.50 -7.13
N GLN A 4 -63.96 -18.01 -5.95
CA GLN A 4 -63.23 -16.92 -5.28
C GLN A 4 -61.87 -17.38 -4.76
N ALA A 5 -61.78 -18.60 -4.21
CA ALA A 5 -60.51 -19.17 -3.75
C ALA A 5 -59.53 -19.43 -4.92
N PHE A 6 -60.05 -19.85 -6.07
CA PHE A 6 -59.25 -20.06 -7.28
C PHE A 6 -58.68 -18.73 -7.82
N LEU A 7 -59.51 -17.69 -7.91
CA LEU A 7 -59.09 -16.37 -8.39
C LEU A 7 -58.07 -15.69 -7.46
N VAL A 8 -58.23 -15.83 -6.14
CA VAL A 8 -57.26 -15.33 -5.16
C VAL A 8 -55.91 -16.08 -5.30
N GLY A 9 -55.93 -17.41 -5.48
CA GLY A 9 -54.72 -18.20 -5.69
C GLY A 9 -53.96 -17.83 -6.98
N VAL A 10 -54.69 -17.60 -8.08
CA VAL A 10 -54.10 -17.15 -9.35
C VAL A 10 -53.52 -15.74 -9.21
N PHE A 11 -54.24 -14.83 -8.54
CA PHE A 11 -53.77 -13.46 -8.30
C PHE A 11 -52.46 -13.43 -7.51
N TRP A 12 -52.35 -14.19 -6.42
CA TRP A 12 -51.11 -14.25 -5.63
C TRP A 12 -49.94 -14.90 -6.36
N ARG A 13 -50.19 -15.92 -7.21
CA ARG A 13 -49.14 -16.52 -8.04
C ARG A 13 -48.64 -15.56 -9.11
N VAL A 14 -49.54 -14.83 -9.77
CA VAL A 14 -49.17 -13.79 -10.75
C VAL A 14 -48.44 -12.66 -10.05
N LEU A 15 -48.92 -12.19 -8.90
CA LEU A 15 -48.26 -11.14 -8.12
C LEU A 15 -46.87 -11.58 -7.64
N PHE A 16 -46.71 -12.81 -7.16
CA PHE A 16 -45.42 -13.35 -6.71
C PHE A 16 -44.42 -13.49 -7.86
N VAL A 17 -44.83 -14.03 -9.01
CA VAL A 17 -43.99 -14.11 -10.22
C VAL A 17 -43.64 -12.72 -10.72
N THR A 18 -44.59 -11.78 -10.71
CA THR A 18 -44.36 -10.39 -11.15
C THR A 18 -43.42 -9.66 -10.20
N LEU A 19 -43.54 -9.88 -8.88
CA LEU A 19 -42.63 -9.34 -7.87
C LEU A 19 -41.24 -9.98 -7.98
N LEU A 20 -41.12 -11.29 -8.23
CA LEU A 20 -39.85 -11.96 -8.52
C LEU A 20 -39.20 -11.45 -9.80
N PHE A 21 -39.98 -11.16 -10.84
CA PHE A 21 -39.48 -10.56 -12.08
C PHE A 21 -39.13 -9.09 -11.90
N TYR A 22 -39.89 -8.35 -11.09
CA TYR A 22 -39.68 -6.93 -10.82
C TYR A 22 -38.48 -6.70 -9.91
N PHE A 23 -38.40 -7.42 -8.78
CA PHE A 23 -37.23 -7.42 -7.91
C PHE A 23 -36.05 -8.13 -8.56
N GLY A 24 -36.24 -9.18 -9.34
CA GLY A 24 -35.20 -9.84 -10.13
C GLY A 24 -34.62 -8.91 -11.20
N ARG A 25 -35.45 -8.16 -11.94
CA ARG A 25 -35.00 -7.14 -12.90
C ARG A 25 -34.39 -5.92 -12.22
N LYS A 26 -34.85 -5.54 -11.03
CA LYS A 26 -34.27 -4.44 -10.24
C LYS A 26 -32.95 -4.87 -9.59
N LEU A 27 -32.82 -6.11 -9.15
CA LEU A 27 -31.60 -6.75 -8.68
C LEU A 27 -30.63 -6.98 -9.83
N LEU A 28 -31.08 -7.37 -11.02
CA LEU A 28 -30.28 -7.44 -12.25
C LEU A 28 -29.91 -6.06 -12.78
N ARG A 29 -30.72 -5.02 -12.56
CA ARG A 29 -30.34 -3.62 -12.82
C ARG A 29 -29.39 -3.07 -11.78
N VAL A 30 -29.47 -3.50 -10.53
CA VAL A 30 -28.53 -3.12 -9.47
C VAL A 30 -27.23 -3.89 -9.62
N ILE A 31 -27.25 -5.18 -9.90
CA ILE A 31 -26.09 -6.00 -10.27
C ILE A 31 -25.54 -5.51 -11.61
N GLY A 32 -26.38 -5.17 -12.57
CA GLY A 32 -25.99 -4.57 -13.85
C GLY A 32 -25.38 -3.19 -13.68
N ASN A 33 -25.92 -2.33 -12.79
CA ASN A 33 -25.36 -1.02 -12.46
C ASN A 33 -24.16 -1.12 -11.53
N VAL A 34 -24.04 -2.17 -10.71
CA VAL A 34 -22.86 -2.48 -9.90
C VAL A 34 -21.80 -3.09 -10.82
N LEU A 35 -22.14 -3.89 -11.83
CA LEU A 35 -21.24 -4.39 -12.87
C LEU A 35 -20.86 -3.29 -13.86
N TYR A 36 -21.73 -2.31 -14.09
CA TYR A 36 -21.51 -1.12 -14.93
C TYR A 36 -20.78 0.00 -14.16
N GLN A 37 -20.94 0.10 -12.85
CA GLN A 37 -20.05 0.91 -12.00
C GLN A 37 -18.78 0.13 -11.63
N LEU A 38 -18.78 -1.20 -11.71
CA LEU A 38 -17.57 -2.00 -11.82
C LEU A 38 -16.97 -1.89 -13.23
N ARG A 39 -17.74 -1.39 -14.22
CA ARG A 39 -17.27 -0.85 -15.51
C ARG A 39 -16.77 0.60 -15.40
N GLU A 40 -16.90 1.23 -14.22
CA GLU A 40 -16.11 2.38 -13.78
C GLU A 40 -14.92 1.92 -12.90
N HIS A 41 -15.05 0.79 -12.18
CA HIS A 41 -13.89 -0.02 -11.72
C HIS A 41 -13.23 -0.87 -12.81
N PHE A 42 -13.61 -0.62 -14.06
CA PHE A 42 -12.78 -0.71 -15.24
C PHE A 42 -11.56 0.20 -15.10
N ILE A 43 -11.34 0.88 -13.97
CA ILE A 43 -10.00 1.27 -13.52
C ILE A 43 -9.10 0.04 -13.40
N LEU A 44 -9.51 -1.11 -12.85
CA LEU A 44 -8.70 -2.33 -12.85
C LEU A 44 -8.60 -2.97 -14.26
N TRP A 45 -9.62 -2.84 -15.11
CA TRP A 45 -9.58 -3.34 -16.49
C TRP A 45 -8.80 -2.40 -17.44
N ASN A 46 -8.94 -1.07 -17.37
CA ASN A 46 -8.09 -0.09 -18.09
C ASN A 46 -6.68 -0.01 -17.51
N VAL A 47 -6.47 -0.35 -16.23
CA VAL A 47 -5.14 -0.61 -15.65
C VAL A 47 -4.62 -2.00 -16.06
N ALA A 48 -5.43 -2.92 -16.58
CA ALA A 48 -4.96 -4.20 -17.12
C ALA A 48 -4.88 -4.26 -18.66
N PHE A 49 -5.64 -3.43 -19.39
CA PHE A 49 -5.83 -3.51 -20.85
C PHE A 49 -6.10 -2.16 -21.52
N GLY A 50 -5.30 -1.13 -21.20
CA GLY A 50 -5.06 0.04 -22.07
C GLY A 50 -6.28 0.68 -22.76
N GLY A 51 -7.13 1.40 -22.02
CA GLY A 51 -8.19 2.23 -22.60
C GLY A 51 -7.68 3.61 -23.05
N LYS A 52 -7.76 3.91 -24.35
CA LYS A 52 -7.55 5.25 -24.92
C LYS A 52 -8.71 6.16 -24.48
N GLY A 53 -8.45 7.16 -23.64
CA GLY A 53 -9.50 8.09 -23.18
C GLY A 53 -8.96 9.37 -22.53
N THR A 54 -8.97 10.45 -23.33
CA THR A 54 -9.04 11.90 -23.02
C THR A 54 -8.29 12.47 -21.79
N ARG A 55 -7.31 13.34 -22.10
CA ARG A 55 -6.60 14.27 -21.20
C ARG A 55 -7.58 15.17 -20.43
N ARG A 56 -7.97 14.78 -19.22
CA ARG A 56 -8.36 15.72 -18.15
C ARG A 56 -7.47 15.45 -16.95
N ASN A 57 -7.09 16.50 -16.21
CA ASN A 57 -6.17 16.48 -15.07
C ASN A 57 -6.44 15.30 -14.10
N VAL A 58 -5.83 14.16 -14.40
CA VAL A 58 -5.82 12.98 -13.55
C VAL A 58 -4.83 13.31 -12.45
N SER A 59 -5.32 13.45 -11.22
CA SER A 59 -4.51 13.53 -9.99
C SER A 59 -3.32 12.57 -10.13
N HIS A 60 -2.10 13.01 -9.81
CA HIS A 60 -0.88 12.19 -9.93
C HIS A 60 -1.10 10.77 -9.40
N ARG A 61 -1.88 10.60 -8.33
CA ARG A 61 -2.26 9.31 -7.71
C ARG A 61 -2.97 8.29 -8.61
N LEU A 62 -3.51 8.67 -9.77
CA LEU A 62 -4.21 7.80 -10.73
C LEU A 62 -3.43 7.59 -12.05
N ARG A 63 -2.23 8.19 -12.15
CA ARG A 63 -1.33 8.08 -13.33
C ARG A 63 -0.57 6.76 -13.40
N LEU A 64 -0.58 5.96 -12.34
CA LEU A 64 0.12 4.69 -12.33
C LEU A 64 -0.66 3.59 -13.05
N HIS A 65 0.06 2.80 -13.82
CA HIS A 65 -0.34 1.52 -14.37
C HIS A 65 0.41 0.43 -13.60
N ALA A 66 -0.32 -0.51 -13.01
CA ALA A 66 0.26 -1.62 -12.25
C ALA A 66 -0.01 -2.96 -12.92
N TYR A 67 1.00 -3.80 -12.99
CA TYR A 67 0.88 -5.17 -13.46
C TYR A 67 1.60 -6.13 -12.52
N VAL A 68 1.17 -7.40 -12.53
CA VAL A 68 1.71 -8.45 -11.68
C VAL A 68 2.51 -9.42 -12.55
N CYS A 69 3.78 -9.60 -12.21
CA CYS A 69 4.67 -10.57 -12.85
C CYS A 69 5.03 -11.67 -11.85
N LYS A 70 5.27 -12.90 -12.33
CA LYS A 70 5.94 -13.92 -11.51
C LYS A 70 7.40 -13.51 -11.35
N SER A 71 7.92 -13.52 -10.13
CA SER A 71 9.33 -13.15 -9.86
C SER A 71 10.32 -13.99 -10.67
N SER A 72 10.02 -15.28 -10.86
CA SER A 72 10.82 -16.22 -11.64
C SER A 72 10.86 -15.93 -13.14
N LEU A 73 9.99 -15.04 -13.64
CA LEU A 73 9.91 -14.65 -15.06
C LEU A 73 10.48 -13.25 -15.30
N LEU A 74 11.02 -12.58 -14.28
CA LEU A 74 11.70 -11.30 -14.47
C LEU A 74 13.02 -11.52 -15.20
N ASP A 75 13.19 -10.82 -16.32
CA ASP A 75 14.47 -10.76 -17.01
C ASP A 75 15.50 -9.93 -16.20
N THR A 76 16.77 -10.08 -16.59
CA THR A 76 17.89 -9.40 -15.92
C THR A 76 17.74 -7.88 -15.98
N THR A 77 17.23 -7.34 -17.09
CA THR A 77 17.03 -5.89 -17.29
C THR A 77 16.02 -5.33 -16.27
N SER A 78 14.87 -5.97 -16.13
CA SER A 78 13.83 -5.59 -15.18
C SER A 78 14.32 -5.74 -13.74
N MET A 79 15.06 -6.81 -13.44
CA MET A 79 15.65 -7.00 -12.10
C MET A 79 16.65 -5.89 -11.76
N ASN A 80 17.48 -5.47 -12.72
CA ASN A 80 18.43 -4.36 -12.56
C ASN A 80 17.73 -3.01 -12.38
N GLU A 81 16.64 -2.76 -13.10
CA GLU A 81 15.81 -1.56 -12.94
C GLU A 81 15.19 -1.50 -11.53
N LEU A 82 14.59 -2.61 -11.07
CA LEU A 82 14.04 -2.71 -9.72
C LEU A 82 15.10 -2.51 -8.63
N PHE A 83 16.31 -3.05 -8.83
CA PHE A 83 17.42 -2.87 -7.90
C PHE A 83 17.89 -1.42 -7.84
N SER A 84 18.07 -0.79 -9.01
CA SER A 84 18.45 0.63 -9.12
C SER A 84 17.41 1.54 -8.46
N PHE A 85 16.13 1.24 -8.68
CA PHE A 85 15.02 1.94 -8.03
C PHE A 85 15.02 1.77 -6.51
N GLY A 86 15.27 0.55 -6.01
CA GLY A 86 15.39 0.28 -4.58
C GLY A 86 16.53 1.09 -3.92
N LYS A 87 17.70 1.13 -4.55
CA LYS A 87 18.86 1.93 -4.09
C LYS A 87 18.58 3.44 -4.09
N HIS A 88 17.74 3.91 -5.01
CA HIS A 88 17.34 5.32 -4.99
C HIS A 88 16.51 5.69 -3.75
N ILE A 89 15.73 4.74 -3.22
CA ILE A 89 14.77 4.98 -2.11
C ILE A 89 15.36 4.65 -0.73
N VAL A 90 16.24 3.66 -0.64
CA VAL A 90 16.77 3.14 0.64
C VAL A 90 18.29 3.25 0.65
N ASP A 91 18.85 3.73 1.76
CA ASP A 91 20.29 3.64 2.01
C ASP A 91 20.60 2.20 2.43
N THR A 92 21.35 1.50 1.59
CA THR A 92 21.52 0.06 1.73
C THR A 92 22.83 -0.44 1.15
N ASP A 93 23.51 -1.31 1.90
CA ASP A 93 24.68 -2.07 1.45
C ASP A 93 24.27 -3.37 0.72
N VAL A 94 22.95 -3.55 0.48
CA VAL A 94 22.42 -4.72 -0.23
C VAL A 94 23.03 -4.81 -1.63
N THR A 95 23.71 -5.92 -1.86
CA THR A 95 24.24 -6.28 -3.18
C THR A 95 23.10 -6.68 -4.13
N PHE A 96 23.38 -6.65 -5.44
CA PHE A 96 22.41 -7.07 -6.45
C PHE A 96 21.93 -8.51 -6.20
N ASP A 97 22.83 -9.42 -5.84
CA ASP A 97 22.47 -10.82 -5.57
C ASP A 97 21.58 -10.98 -4.35
N MET A 98 21.82 -10.21 -3.28
CA MET A 98 20.97 -10.20 -2.10
C MET A 98 19.57 -9.66 -2.43
N PHE A 99 19.49 -8.59 -3.21
CA PHE A 99 18.21 -8.05 -3.70
C PHE A 99 17.48 -9.07 -4.57
N ARG A 100 18.17 -9.68 -5.54
CA ARG A 100 17.61 -10.70 -6.43
C ARG A 100 17.07 -11.88 -5.64
N LYS A 101 17.81 -12.38 -4.64
CA LYS A 101 17.34 -13.45 -3.74
C LYS A 101 16.07 -13.04 -3.00
N ALA A 102 16.01 -11.80 -2.49
CA ALA A 102 14.82 -11.29 -1.81
C ALA A 102 13.61 -11.12 -2.74
N VAL A 103 13.81 -10.73 -3.99
CA VAL A 103 12.72 -10.66 -4.98
C VAL A 103 12.22 -12.07 -5.33
N LEU A 104 13.14 -13.02 -5.53
CA LEU A 104 12.81 -14.41 -5.89
C LEU A 104 12.22 -15.22 -4.72
N SER A 105 12.40 -14.78 -3.46
CA SER A 105 11.74 -15.41 -2.31
C SER A 105 10.23 -15.15 -2.26
N TYR A 106 9.71 -14.26 -3.09
CA TYR A 106 8.28 -14.02 -3.27
C TYR A 106 7.85 -14.50 -4.65
N LYS A 107 6.65 -15.06 -4.77
CA LYS A 107 6.15 -15.58 -6.04
C LYS A 107 5.82 -14.50 -7.06
N PHE A 108 5.37 -13.34 -6.60
CA PHE A 108 4.92 -12.25 -7.46
C PHE A 108 5.60 -10.93 -7.13
N VAL A 109 5.81 -10.14 -8.19
CA VAL A 109 6.23 -8.75 -8.13
C VAL A 109 5.15 -7.91 -8.80
N ILE A 110 4.62 -6.95 -8.06
CA ILE A 110 3.75 -5.90 -8.57
C ILE A 110 4.67 -4.77 -9.01
N ILE A 111 4.59 -4.38 -10.28
CA ILE A 111 5.37 -3.28 -10.85
C ILE A 111 4.41 -2.16 -11.23
N CYS A 112 4.71 -0.94 -10.77
CA CYS A 112 3.92 0.25 -11.02
C CYS A 112 4.72 1.24 -11.87
N ARG A 113 4.20 1.56 -13.05
CA ARG A 113 4.81 2.50 -14.00
C ARG A 113 3.93 3.72 -14.21
N ASP A 114 4.52 4.87 -14.50
CA ASP A 114 3.74 6.03 -14.94
C ASP A 114 3.20 5.78 -16.36
N LYS A 115 1.93 6.12 -16.61
CA LYS A 115 1.27 5.93 -17.90
C LYS A 115 1.79 6.86 -19.00
N VAL A 116 2.42 7.98 -18.64
CA VAL A 116 2.86 8.99 -19.59
C VAL A 116 4.23 8.64 -20.17
N ASP A 117 5.18 8.35 -19.30
CA ASP A 117 6.58 8.14 -19.68
C ASP A 117 7.03 6.66 -19.57
N GLY A 118 6.22 5.77 -18.97
CA GLY A 118 6.55 4.35 -18.78
C GLY A 118 7.60 4.08 -17.69
N SER A 119 8.08 5.10 -17.00
CA SER A 119 9.10 4.96 -15.96
C SER A 119 8.59 4.20 -14.73
N LEU A 120 9.48 3.46 -14.07
CA LEU A 120 9.19 2.74 -12.84
C LEU A 120 8.98 3.73 -11.67
N ARG A 121 7.80 3.69 -11.06
CA ARG A 121 7.42 4.57 -9.94
C ARG A 121 7.10 3.82 -8.65
N GLY A 122 7.02 2.48 -8.73
CA GLY A 122 6.87 1.66 -7.54
C GLY A 122 6.96 0.15 -7.82
N MET A 123 7.26 -0.60 -6.77
CA MET A 123 7.23 -2.05 -6.76
C MET A 123 6.71 -2.58 -5.43
N CYS A 124 6.10 -3.76 -5.44
CA CYS A 124 5.73 -4.48 -4.22
C CYS A 124 5.89 -5.99 -4.43
N LEU A 125 6.49 -6.66 -3.45
CA LEU A 125 6.57 -8.12 -3.43
C LEU A 125 5.32 -8.71 -2.79
N LEU A 126 4.78 -9.76 -3.41
CA LEU A 126 3.58 -10.45 -2.96
C LEU A 126 3.77 -11.95 -3.10
N ASP A 127 3.39 -12.69 -2.08
CA ASP A 127 3.28 -14.14 -2.16
C ASP A 127 1.96 -14.62 -1.57
N LYS A 128 1.53 -15.79 -2.01
CA LYS A 128 0.33 -16.46 -1.52
C LYS A 128 0.66 -17.91 -1.21
N ALA A 129 0.43 -18.29 0.04
CA ALA A 129 0.54 -19.66 0.52
C ALA A 129 -0.79 -20.13 1.11
N THR A 130 -1.05 -21.43 0.98
CA THR A 130 -2.14 -22.09 1.71
C THR A 130 -1.49 -23.04 2.68
N GLU A 131 -1.76 -22.86 3.97
CA GLU A 131 -1.12 -23.62 5.04
C GLU A 131 -2.18 -24.34 5.87
N ILE A 132 -1.81 -25.51 6.40
CA ILE A 132 -2.64 -26.26 7.36
C ILE A 132 -1.96 -26.09 8.72
N LYS A 133 -2.60 -25.34 9.63
CA LYS A 133 -2.11 -25.11 10.99
C LYS A 133 -3.17 -25.50 11.99
N GLY A 134 -2.80 -26.32 12.98
CA GLY A 134 -3.74 -26.82 13.99
C GLY A 134 -4.93 -27.58 13.38
N GLY A 135 -4.73 -28.27 12.26
CA GLY A 135 -5.80 -28.96 11.52
C GLY A 135 -6.71 -28.05 10.68
N GLN A 136 -6.52 -26.73 10.75
CA GLN A 136 -7.30 -25.77 9.96
C GLN A 136 -6.51 -25.29 8.73
N LYS A 137 -7.15 -25.36 7.57
CA LYS A 137 -6.64 -24.76 6.33
C LYS A 137 -6.82 -23.24 6.40
N CYS A 138 -5.77 -22.47 6.11
CA CYS A 138 -5.79 -21.02 6.02
C CYS A 138 -5.02 -20.52 4.79
N THR A 139 -5.38 -19.34 4.29
CA THR A 139 -4.68 -18.67 3.20
C THR A 139 -3.88 -17.51 3.77
N LEU A 140 -2.58 -17.49 3.47
CA LEU A 140 -1.66 -16.41 3.84
C LEU A 140 -1.32 -15.59 2.60
N ILE A 141 -1.59 -14.30 2.67
CA ILE A 141 -1.10 -13.31 1.71
C ILE A 141 0.09 -12.63 2.38
N LYS A 142 1.29 -12.87 1.85
CA LYS A 142 2.56 -12.38 2.40
C LYS A 142 3.00 -11.17 1.57
N MET A 143 3.13 -10.01 2.21
CA MET A 143 3.67 -8.80 1.60
C MET A 143 5.13 -8.61 2.01
N GLY A 144 5.97 -8.40 1.01
CA GLY A 144 7.38 -8.14 1.20
C GLY A 144 7.74 -6.67 1.00
N LEU A 145 8.91 -6.48 0.41
CA LEU A 145 9.45 -5.17 0.08
C LEU A 145 8.47 -4.37 -0.78
N ALA A 146 8.19 -3.14 -0.38
CA ALA A 146 7.34 -2.22 -1.12
C ALA A 146 8.00 -0.85 -1.21
N PHE A 147 8.27 -0.42 -2.43
CA PHE A 147 8.92 0.84 -2.74
C PHE A 147 8.05 1.67 -3.66
N PHE A 148 7.90 2.95 -3.36
CA PHE A 148 7.16 3.90 -4.18
C PHE A 148 7.89 5.24 -4.10
N GLU A 149 7.92 5.98 -5.21
CA GLU A 149 8.42 7.36 -5.14
C GLU A 149 7.55 8.20 -4.20
N ASN A 150 8.16 9.23 -3.60
CA ASN A 150 7.55 10.07 -2.58
C ASN A 150 6.14 10.57 -2.96
N GLN A 151 5.95 11.00 -4.20
CA GLN A 151 4.66 11.50 -4.70
C GLN A 151 3.54 10.43 -4.79
N TYR A 152 3.89 9.14 -4.84
CA TYR A 152 2.94 8.02 -4.89
C TYR A 152 2.84 7.25 -3.56
N GLN A 153 3.68 7.56 -2.57
CA GLN A 153 3.61 6.95 -1.24
C GLN A 153 2.27 7.27 -0.56
N GLY A 154 1.71 6.29 0.14
CA GLY A 154 0.40 6.40 0.77
C GLY A 154 -0.79 6.48 -0.21
N GLY A 155 -0.53 6.36 -1.52
CA GLY A 155 -1.55 6.32 -2.55
C GLY A 155 -2.47 5.10 -2.45
N PRO A 156 -3.67 5.15 -3.06
CA PRO A 156 -4.67 4.10 -2.92
C PRO A 156 -4.34 2.81 -3.69
N LEU A 157 -3.42 2.88 -4.66
CA LEU A 157 -3.13 1.79 -5.60
C LEU A 157 -2.68 0.50 -4.90
N LEU A 158 -1.73 0.59 -3.97
CA LEU A 158 -1.25 -0.57 -3.23
C LEU A 158 -2.40 -1.25 -2.47
N TYR A 159 -3.24 -0.47 -1.80
CA TYR A 159 -4.40 -0.99 -1.08
C TYR A 159 -5.39 -1.67 -2.02
N TYR A 160 -5.62 -1.13 -3.22
CA TYR A 160 -6.51 -1.75 -4.20
C TYR A 160 -5.97 -3.09 -4.71
N ILE A 161 -4.67 -3.19 -4.97
CA ILE A 161 -4.06 -4.43 -5.42
C ILE A 161 -4.15 -5.50 -4.33
N VAL A 162 -3.77 -5.16 -3.10
CA VAL A 162 -3.87 -6.07 -1.95
C VAL A 162 -5.33 -6.47 -1.70
N PHE A 163 -6.26 -5.52 -1.74
CA PHE A 163 -7.68 -5.78 -1.58
C PHE A 163 -8.24 -6.69 -2.68
N TYR A 164 -7.81 -6.52 -3.94
CA TYR A 164 -8.18 -7.40 -5.05
C TYR A 164 -7.74 -8.84 -4.76
N HIS A 165 -6.51 -9.05 -4.30
CA HIS A 165 -6.01 -10.38 -3.94
C HIS A 165 -6.81 -10.98 -2.76
N ILE A 166 -7.10 -10.20 -1.72
CA ILE A 166 -7.93 -10.64 -0.59
C ILE A 166 -9.33 -11.03 -1.07
N LEU A 167 -9.98 -10.18 -1.87
CA LEU A 167 -11.34 -10.40 -2.37
C LEU A 167 -11.40 -11.67 -3.23
N LYS A 168 -10.40 -11.88 -4.09
CA LYS A 168 -10.28 -13.09 -4.90
C LYS A 168 -10.28 -14.34 -4.03
N GLU A 169 -9.48 -14.36 -2.97
CA GLU A 169 -9.42 -15.53 -2.07
C GLU A 169 -10.74 -15.77 -1.34
N ILE A 170 -11.42 -14.71 -0.88
CA ILE A 170 -12.71 -14.86 -0.20
C ILE A 170 -13.81 -15.37 -1.14
N LEU A 171 -13.78 -14.95 -2.41
CA LEU A 171 -14.76 -15.38 -3.41
C LEU A 171 -14.53 -16.83 -3.85
N PHE A 172 -13.28 -17.24 -4.10
CA PHE A 172 -12.97 -18.59 -4.57
C PHE A 172 -12.83 -19.63 -3.46
N HIS A 173 -12.49 -19.21 -2.24
CA HIS A 173 -12.26 -20.08 -1.09
C HIS A 173 -13.02 -19.57 0.16
N PRO A 174 -14.36 -19.47 0.10
CA PRO A 174 -15.14 -18.83 1.15
C PRO A 174 -14.99 -19.51 2.51
N GLN A 175 -14.73 -20.81 2.61
CA GLN A 175 -14.57 -21.49 3.90
C GLN A 175 -13.15 -21.35 4.49
N THR A 176 -12.20 -20.78 3.75
CA THR A 176 -10.81 -20.65 4.18
C THR A 176 -10.58 -19.25 4.76
N PRO A 177 -10.15 -19.12 6.03
CA PRO A 177 -9.76 -17.82 6.59
C PRO A 177 -8.54 -17.26 5.85
N VAL A 178 -8.53 -15.94 5.67
CA VAL A 178 -7.46 -15.22 4.98
C VAL A 178 -6.73 -14.33 5.97
N TYR A 179 -5.41 -14.44 5.98
CA TYR A 179 -4.53 -13.61 6.78
C TYR A 179 -3.58 -12.83 5.88
N LEU A 180 -3.37 -11.56 6.20
CA LEU A 180 -2.40 -10.70 5.53
C LEU A 180 -1.18 -10.51 6.45
N LEU A 181 -0.02 -11.00 6.03
CA LEU A 181 1.25 -10.90 6.74
C LEU A 181 2.14 -9.84 6.08
N ILE A 182 2.67 -8.91 6.86
CA ILE A 182 3.39 -7.73 6.36
C ILE A 182 4.65 -7.51 7.20
N LYS A 183 5.73 -7.13 6.51
CA LYS A 183 6.94 -6.57 7.12
C LYS A 183 6.86 -5.05 7.11
N CYS A 184 6.58 -4.43 8.26
CA CYS A 184 6.45 -2.97 8.38
C CYS A 184 7.80 -2.33 8.68
N PHE A 185 8.35 -1.59 7.71
CA PHE A 185 9.61 -0.86 7.82
C PHE A 185 9.45 0.52 8.45
N SER A 186 8.23 1.06 8.49
CA SER A 186 7.96 2.39 9.05
C SER A 186 6.66 2.43 9.85
N TYR A 187 6.55 3.39 10.75
CA TYR A 187 5.30 3.66 11.48
C TYR A 187 4.15 4.00 10.51
N LYS A 188 4.43 4.63 9.36
CA LYS A 188 3.43 4.94 8.33
C LYS A 188 2.82 3.66 7.75
N SER A 189 3.65 2.67 7.44
CA SER A 189 3.16 1.35 6.99
C SER A 189 2.33 0.65 8.08
N TYR A 190 2.81 0.64 9.33
CA TYR A 190 2.06 0.06 10.45
C TYR A 190 0.68 0.72 10.63
N LEU A 191 0.66 2.06 10.66
CA LEU A 191 -0.54 2.85 10.88
C LEU A 191 -1.55 2.73 9.73
N ALA A 192 -1.07 2.59 8.50
CA ALA A 192 -1.91 2.34 7.33
C ALA A 192 -2.77 1.08 7.50
N PHE A 193 -2.18 -0.02 7.96
CA PHE A 193 -2.91 -1.27 8.17
C PHE A 193 -3.84 -1.20 9.37
N GLN A 194 -3.37 -0.66 10.50
CA GLN A 194 -4.18 -0.46 11.71
C GLN A 194 -5.45 0.37 11.43
N ARG A 195 -5.38 1.36 10.52
CA ARG A 195 -6.54 2.19 10.14
C ARG A 195 -7.47 1.52 9.14
N THR A 196 -6.98 0.57 8.36
CA THR A 196 -7.71 0.01 7.21
C THR A 196 -8.38 -1.32 7.55
N LEU A 197 -7.80 -2.10 8.45
CA LEU A 197 -8.23 -3.45 8.80
C LEU A 197 -8.63 -3.52 10.27
N GLY A 198 -9.66 -4.31 10.59
CA GLY A 198 -10.24 -4.34 11.93
C GLY A 198 -9.49 -5.18 12.96
N ASN A 199 -8.79 -6.24 12.54
CA ASN A 199 -8.06 -7.14 13.43
C ASN A 199 -6.60 -7.21 12.99
N VAL A 200 -5.78 -6.30 13.49
CA VAL A 200 -4.37 -6.17 13.14
C VAL A 200 -3.52 -6.33 14.38
N TYR A 201 -2.55 -7.23 14.32
CA TYR A 201 -1.64 -7.54 15.42
C TYR A 201 -0.18 -7.41 14.96
N PRO A 202 0.74 -6.97 15.84
CA PRO A 202 0.51 -6.49 17.21
C PRO A 202 -0.23 -5.14 17.26
N SER A 203 -1.07 -4.92 18.28
CA SER A 203 -1.77 -3.64 18.54
C SER A 203 -1.65 -3.23 20.01
N TYR A 204 -1.77 -1.92 20.28
CA TYR A 204 -1.69 -1.39 21.65
C TYR A 204 -2.91 -1.74 22.52
N HIS A 205 -4.05 -2.05 21.89
CA HIS A 205 -5.33 -2.26 22.57
C HIS A 205 -5.83 -3.71 22.48
N SER A 206 -5.03 -4.63 21.94
CA SER A 206 -5.46 -6.02 21.75
C SER A 206 -4.30 -6.98 21.88
N GLU A 207 -4.53 -8.03 22.66
CA GLU A 207 -3.65 -9.18 22.73
C GLU A 207 -3.70 -9.97 21.43
N ILE A 208 -2.58 -10.62 21.12
CA ILE A 208 -2.43 -11.42 19.91
C ILE A 208 -2.88 -12.83 20.25
N PRO A 209 -3.89 -13.39 19.55
CA PRO A 209 -4.26 -14.77 19.76
C PRO A 209 -3.11 -15.70 19.35
N GLU A 210 -3.03 -16.86 19.99
CA GLU A 210 -1.91 -17.78 19.84
C GLU A 210 -1.75 -18.29 18.40
N PHE A 211 -2.85 -18.45 17.68
CA PHE A 211 -2.81 -18.87 16.28
C PHE A 211 -2.10 -17.82 15.40
N GLU A 212 -2.50 -16.55 15.48
CA GLU A 212 -1.87 -15.44 14.78
C GLU A 212 -0.41 -15.24 15.18
N ARG A 213 -0.07 -15.40 16.47
CA ARG A 213 1.31 -15.36 16.96
C ARG A 213 2.18 -16.40 16.24
N ASN A 214 1.69 -17.64 16.16
CA ASN A 214 2.40 -18.71 15.47
C ASN A 214 2.52 -18.48 13.96
N LEU A 215 1.54 -17.83 13.31
CA LEU A 215 1.67 -17.44 11.91
C LEU A 215 2.72 -16.36 11.69
N ILE A 216 2.81 -15.37 12.59
CA ILE A 216 3.85 -14.35 12.51
C ILE A 216 5.23 -14.97 12.69
N ASN A 217 5.40 -15.84 13.68
CA ASN A 217 6.68 -16.49 13.97
C ASN A 217 7.19 -17.32 12.78
N ASP A 218 6.33 -18.13 12.16
CA ASP A 218 6.71 -18.91 10.97
C ASP A 218 7.07 -17.99 9.81
N PHE A 219 6.28 -16.94 9.59
CA PHE A 219 6.56 -15.98 8.55
C PHE A 219 7.91 -15.29 8.77
N ALA A 220 8.16 -14.79 9.98
CA ALA A 220 9.41 -14.14 10.34
C ALA A 220 10.61 -15.07 10.11
N ASN A 221 10.52 -16.32 10.54
CA ASN A 221 11.56 -17.33 10.32
C ASN A 221 11.76 -17.67 8.83
N SER A 222 10.70 -17.65 8.02
CA SER A 222 10.80 -17.95 6.59
C SER A 222 11.45 -16.84 5.77
N VAL A 223 11.41 -15.58 6.23
CA VAL A 223 11.87 -14.41 5.45
C VAL A 223 13.06 -13.67 6.05
N ARG A 224 13.46 -14.01 7.29
CA ARG A 224 14.67 -13.44 7.89
C ARG A 224 15.92 -14.02 7.23
N ARG A 225 16.95 -13.20 7.11
CA ARG A 225 18.28 -13.69 6.73
C ARG A 225 19.01 -14.29 7.95
N PRO A 226 20.04 -15.12 7.73
CA PRO A 226 20.83 -15.70 8.83
C PRO A 226 21.47 -14.66 9.75
N ASP A 227 21.84 -13.49 9.22
CA ASP A 227 22.43 -12.35 9.95
C ASP A 227 21.40 -11.52 10.74
N GLU A 228 20.10 -11.77 10.56
CA GLU A 228 19.05 -10.99 11.20
C GLU A 228 18.53 -11.67 12.47
N VAL A 229 18.39 -10.89 13.54
CA VAL A 229 17.90 -11.35 14.83
C VAL A 229 16.42 -11.03 14.94
N TYR A 230 15.59 -12.07 15.13
CA TYR A 230 14.15 -11.93 15.30
C TYR A 230 13.78 -12.14 16.77
N ASN A 231 13.03 -11.18 17.34
CA ASN A 231 12.47 -11.27 18.68
C ASN A 231 10.99 -11.68 18.62
N PRO A 232 10.61 -12.88 19.10
CA PRO A 232 9.24 -13.40 19.04
C PRO A 232 8.26 -12.71 20.01
N ASP A 233 8.74 -11.96 21.00
CA ASP A 233 7.89 -11.24 21.96
C ASP A 233 7.47 -9.87 21.45
N THR A 234 8.41 -9.19 20.78
CA THR A 234 8.17 -7.85 20.20
C THR A 234 7.75 -7.92 18.73
N PHE A 235 7.93 -9.06 18.07
CA PHE A 235 7.76 -9.27 16.63
C PHE A 235 8.66 -8.38 15.78
N VAL A 236 9.78 -7.94 16.34
CA VAL A 236 10.76 -7.07 15.69
C VAL A 236 11.90 -7.91 15.13
N LEU A 237 12.29 -7.54 13.92
CA LEU A 237 13.48 -8.05 13.25
C LEU A 237 14.54 -6.96 13.27
N GLU A 238 15.62 -7.23 13.97
CA GLU A 238 16.82 -6.42 14.02
C GLU A 238 17.64 -6.64 12.75
N ARG A 239 18.15 -5.53 12.22
CA ARG A 239 18.87 -5.46 10.95
C ARG A 239 19.66 -4.16 10.90
N GLU A 240 20.83 -4.23 10.29
CA GLU A 240 21.73 -3.09 10.16
C GLU A 240 21.87 -2.58 8.72
N MET A 241 21.62 -3.42 7.72
CA MET A 241 21.98 -3.15 6.31
C MET A 241 20.98 -2.34 5.48
N THR A 242 19.77 -2.05 5.98
CA THR A 242 18.74 -1.35 5.19
C THR A 242 18.05 -0.30 6.04
N GLN A 243 18.41 0.96 5.87
CA GLN A 243 17.77 2.09 6.56
C GLN A 243 16.96 2.91 5.56
N LEU A 244 15.73 3.28 5.94
CA LEU A 244 15.00 4.28 5.17
C LEU A 244 15.78 5.59 5.30
N LYS A 245 15.97 6.30 4.17
CA LYS A 245 16.56 7.63 4.17
C LYS A 245 15.83 8.53 5.16
N ASN A 246 16.58 9.37 5.87
CA ASN A 246 16.07 10.17 7.00
C ASN A 246 14.80 10.98 6.69
N TYR A 247 14.61 11.39 5.43
CA TYR A 247 13.45 12.16 4.98
C TYR A 247 12.20 11.32 4.67
N VAL A 248 12.28 9.99 4.57
CA VAL A 248 11.17 9.16 4.06
C VAL A 248 10.02 9.03 5.08
N ALA A 249 10.33 9.03 6.38
CA ALA A 249 9.33 8.96 7.44
C ALA A 249 9.84 9.44 8.82
N PRO A 250 10.13 10.73 9.01
CA PRO A 250 10.44 11.25 10.34
C PRO A 250 9.22 11.10 11.26
N ILE A 251 9.45 10.70 12.52
CA ILE A 251 8.43 10.73 13.58
C ILE A 251 8.63 12.04 14.35
N THR A 252 7.66 12.95 14.26
CA THR A 252 7.67 14.19 15.04
C THR A 252 6.99 13.98 16.40
N LYS A 253 7.08 14.98 17.27
CA LYS A 253 6.38 14.99 18.57
C LYS A 253 4.86 14.90 18.41
N GLU A 254 4.31 15.32 17.28
CA GLU A 254 2.87 15.25 17.03
C GLU A 254 2.42 13.83 16.69
N GLU A 255 3.15 13.08 15.86
CA GLU A 255 2.79 11.69 15.58
C GLU A 255 2.86 10.80 16.82
N LEU A 256 3.77 11.08 17.76
CA LEU A 256 3.87 10.35 19.03
C LEU A 256 2.62 10.49 19.91
N LYS A 257 1.76 11.48 19.68
CA LYS A 257 0.45 11.56 20.35
C LYS A 257 -0.49 10.44 19.93
N ASN A 258 -0.24 9.79 18.79
CA ASN A 258 -1.03 8.65 18.34
C ASN A 258 -0.59 7.37 19.08
N PRO A 259 -1.49 6.70 19.82
CA PRO A 259 -1.15 5.48 20.58
C PRO A 259 -0.54 4.36 19.73
N HIS A 260 -0.94 4.21 18.46
CA HIS A 260 -0.36 3.21 17.56
C HIS A 260 1.10 3.57 17.22
N VAL A 261 1.40 4.85 16.99
CA VAL A 261 2.77 5.28 16.68
C VAL A 261 3.65 5.11 17.91
N LYS A 262 3.16 5.51 19.09
CA LYS A 262 3.84 5.29 20.37
C LYS A 262 4.15 3.81 20.59
N PHE A 263 3.16 2.94 20.42
CA PHE A 263 3.32 1.48 20.52
C PHE A 263 4.37 0.94 19.55
N PHE A 264 4.34 1.37 18.29
CA PHE A 264 5.34 0.97 17.30
C PHE A 264 6.75 1.39 17.72
N THR A 265 6.92 2.64 18.18
CA THR A 265 8.23 3.16 18.59
C THR A 265 8.77 2.50 19.86
N GLU A 266 7.90 2.15 20.81
CA GLU A 266 8.29 1.50 22.06
C GLU A 266 8.70 0.04 21.83
N ARG A 267 7.97 -0.69 20.98
CA ARG A 267 8.31 -2.09 20.65
C ARG A 267 9.47 -2.21 19.68
N ASN A 268 9.67 -1.23 18.80
CA ASN A 268 10.73 -1.21 17.80
C ASN A 268 11.64 0.02 18.00
N PRO A 269 12.41 0.11 19.09
CA PRO A 269 13.24 1.29 19.38
C PRO A 269 14.32 1.52 18.30
N GLY A 270 14.79 0.47 17.64
CA GLY A 270 15.75 0.52 16.54
C GLY A 270 15.13 0.80 15.17
N TRP A 271 13.88 1.25 15.06
CA TRP A 271 13.23 1.55 13.77
C TRP A 271 14.05 2.52 12.90
N LYS A 272 14.77 3.48 13.51
CA LYS A 272 15.68 4.41 12.81
C LYS A 272 16.88 3.69 12.20
N LYS A 273 17.34 2.61 12.85
CA LYS A 273 18.42 1.73 12.35
C LYS A 273 17.92 0.76 11.28
N GLY A 274 16.65 0.86 10.87
CA GLY A 274 16.07 0.02 9.84
C GLY A 274 15.38 -1.23 10.35
N HIS A 275 15.30 -1.43 11.67
CA HIS A 275 14.56 -2.56 12.24
C HIS A 275 13.09 -2.50 11.84
N CYS A 276 12.51 -3.66 11.54
CA CYS A 276 11.16 -3.75 11.04
C CYS A 276 10.29 -4.63 11.94
N MET A 277 8.99 -4.30 12.00
CA MET A 277 8.02 -5.04 12.79
C MET A 277 7.17 -5.93 11.88
N PHE A 278 6.99 -7.19 12.25
CA PHE A 278 6.05 -8.07 11.58
C PHE A 278 4.63 -7.83 12.08
N VAL A 279 3.70 -7.80 11.14
CA VAL A 279 2.28 -7.51 11.38
C VAL A 279 1.44 -8.55 10.66
N ILE A 280 0.37 -9.01 11.31
CA ILE A 280 -0.66 -9.85 10.72
C ILE A 280 -2.02 -9.16 10.82
N ALA A 281 -2.83 -9.28 9.78
CA ALA A 281 -4.23 -8.91 9.82
C ALA A 281 -5.12 -10.11 9.51
N SER A 282 -6.06 -10.39 10.42
CA SER A 282 -7.10 -11.40 10.22
C SER A 282 -8.27 -10.77 9.47
N ILE A 283 -8.51 -11.24 8.24
CA ILE A 283 -9.53 -10.68 7.36
C ILE A 283 -10.88 -11.30 7.68
N LYS A 284 -11.75 -10.56 8.37
CA LYS A 284 -13.14 -10.98 8.55
C LYS A 284 -13.93 -10.66 7.29
N LYS A 285 -14.73 -11.63 6.83
CA LYS A 285 -15.65 -11.43 5.69
C LYS A 285 -16.60 -10.26 5.93
N TRP A 286 -16.98 -10.02 7.18
CA TRP A 286 -17.80 -8.87 7.56
C TRP A 286 -17.11 -7.54 7.25
N ASP A 287 -15.80 -7.43 7.45
CA ASP A 287 -15.03 -6.22 7.13
C ASP A 287 -15.07 -5.94 5.62
N ILE A 288 -14.93 -6.99 4.80
CA ILE A 288 -15.03 -6.92 3.35
C ILE A 288 -16.45 -6.56 2.89
N PHE A 289 -17.46 -7.17 3.51
CA PHE A 289 -18.85 -6.82 3.26
C PHE A 289 -19.15 -5.36 3.60
N LEU A 290 -18.64 -4.84 4.72
CA LEU A 290 -18.79 -3.44 5.10
C LEU A 290 -18.07 -2.50 4.10
N ILE A 291 -16.89 -2.88 3.61
CA ILE A 291 -16.19 -2.14 2.54
C ILE A 291 -17.05 -2.11 1.28
N PHE A 292 -17.62 -3.24 0.88
CA PHE A 292 -18.51 -3.36 -0.27
C PHE A 292 -19.78 -2.51 -0.12
N VAL A 293 -20.45 -2.57 1.03
CA VAL A 293 -21.63 -1.73 1.33
C VAL A 293 -21.29 -0.25 1.31
N LYS A 294 -20.14 0.15 1.86
CA LYS A 294 -19.68 1.56 1.81
C LYS A 294 -19.43 2.00 0.36
N ALA A 295 -18.83 1.14 -0.47
CA ALA A 295 -18.63 1.41 -1.89
C ALA A 295 -19.97 1.60 -2.61
N ILE A 296 -20.94 0.68 -2.40
CA ILE A 296 -22.30 0.78 -2.97
C ILE A 296 -23.01 2.06 -2.50
N LYS A 297 -22.96 2.41 -1.22
CA LYS A 297 -23.60 3.64 -0.72
C LYS A 297 -23.03 4.89 -1.38
N ARG A 298 -21.71 4.94 -1.61
CA ARG A 298 -21.05 6.03 -2.34
C ARG A 298 -21.46 6.06 -3.81
N ALA A 299 -21.45 4.89 -4.45
CA ALA A 299 -21.91 4.66 -5.83
C ALA A 299 -23.35 5.10 -6.10
N LEU A 300 -24.23 4.90 -5.11
CA LEU A 300 -25.64 5.26 -5.14
C LEU A 300 -25.91 6.70 -4.64
N GLY A 301 -24.87 7.49 -4.36
CA GLY A 301 -25.01 8.90 -3.97
C GLY A 301 -25.53 9.14 -2.56
N PHE A 302 -25.60 8.11 -1.71
CA PHE A 302 -25.97 8.27 -0.30
C PHE A 302 -24.83 8.96 0.46
N LYS A 303 -24.99 10.26 0.73
CA LYS A 303 -24.11 11.02 1.62
C LYS A 303 -24.31 10.54 3.05
N SER A 304 -23.28 9.93 3.64
CA SER A 304 -23.28 9.57 5.07
C SER A 304 -23.09 10.83 5.92
N GLU A 305 -24.02 11.14 6.82
CA GLU A 305 -23.93 12.28 7.75
C GLU A 305 -22.74 12.19 8.71
N LYS A 306 -22.26 10.98 9.04
CA LYS A 306 -21.02 10.77 9.81
C LYS A 306 -19.74 11.12 9.02
N GLY A 307 -19.85 11.38 7.72
CA GLY A 307 -18.76 11.75 6.83
C GLY A 307 -18.17 13.14 7.10
N LYS A 308 -18.92 14.10 7.65
CA LYS A 308 -18.41 15.48 7.84
C LYS A 308 -17.24 15.60 8.84
N LYS A 309 -17.14 14.72 9.85
CA LYS A 309 -16.05 14.74 10.84
C LYS A 309 -14.84 13.93 10.35
N SER A 310 -15.08 12.80 9.69
CA SER A 310 -14.09 11.96 9.01
C SER A 310 -13.45 12.67 7.82
N ASP A 311 -14.24 13.38 7.01
CA ASP A 311 -13.76 14.11 5.82
C ASP A 311 -13.06 15.41 6.21
N ARG A 312 -13.41 16.05 7.33
CA ARG A 312 -12.57 17.13 7.90
C ARG A 312 -11.24 16.62 8.43
N LEU A 313 -11.21 15.45 9.08
CA LEU A 313 -9.97 14.80 9.53
C LEU A 313 -9.12 14.30 8.35
N ARG A 314 -9.73 13.77 7.30
CA ARG A 314 -9.05 13.42 6.04
C ARG A 314 -8.59 14.64 5.25
N GLN A 315 -9.38 15.70 5.14
CA GLN A 315 -8.96 16.96 4.52
C GLN A 315 -7.95 17.74 5.35
N SER A 316 -7.91 17.53 6.67
CA SER A 316 -6.85 18.02 7.56
C SER A 316 -5.57 17.21 7.35
N PHE A 317 -5.66 15.90 7.17
CA PHE A 317 -4.52 15.01 6.90
C PHE A 317 -3.97 15.18 5.47
N ASP A 318 -4.83 15.32 4.46
CA ASP A 318 -4.45 15.64 3.08
C ASP A 318 -3.84 17.05 3.01
N ARG A 319 -4.33 18.02 3.81
CA ARG A 319 -3.67 19.34 3.96
C ARG A 319 -2.32 19.22 4.67
N HIS A 320 -2.21 18.48 5.76
CA HIS A 320 -0.93 18.32 6.48
C HIS A 320 0.13 17.58 5.65
N LEU A 321 -0.26 16.56 4.87
CA LEU A 321 0.64 15.88 3.93
C LEU A 321 0.97 16.75 2.70
N SER A 322 0.06 17.61 2.24
CA SER A 322 0.40 18.57 1.19
C SER A 322 1.32 19.68 1.71
N TYR A 323 1.12 20.18 2.94
CA TYR A 323 1.99 21.16 3.59
C TYR A 323 3.39 20.60 3.84
N GLN A 324 3.52 19.37 4.35
CA GLN A 324 4.84 18.72 4.52
C GLN A 324 5.54 18.41 3.19
N CYS A 325 4.79 18.25 2.09
CA CYS A 325 5.37 18.08 0.76
C CYS A 325 5.84 19.41 0.15
N GLN A 326 5.24 20.53 0.58
CA GLN A 326 5.57 21.88 0.12
C GLN A 326 6.75 22.47 0.93
N ASP A 327 6.76 22.32 2.26
CA ASP A 327 7.90 22.70 3.11
C ASP A 327 9.18 21.90 2.75
N ALA A 328 9.03 20.63 2.34
CA ALA A 328 10.15 19.82 1.85
C ALA A 328 10.62 20.20 0.44
N GLN A 329 9.77 20.83 -0.39
CA GLN A 329 10.20 21.40 -1.68
C GLN A 329 10.93 22.72 -1.48
N ASP A 330 10.45 23.57 -0.57
CA ASP A 330 11.06 24.87 -0.29
C ASP A 330 12.43 24.72 0.40
N GLN A 331 12.57 23.76 1.33
CA GLN A 331 13.87 23.45 1.98
C GLN A 331 14.89 22.82 1.03
N VAL A 332 14.46 22.10 -0.01
CA VAL A 332 15.37 21.52 -1.02
C VAL A 332 15.81 22.58 -2.04
N LEU A 333 14.96 23.55 -2.36
CA LEU A 333 15.33 24.69 -3.21
C LEU A 333 16.33 25.63 -2.51
N GLU A 334 16.15 25.84 -1.21
CA GLU A 334 17.04 26.67 -0.38
C GLU A 334 18.42 26.01 -0.14
N PHE A 335 18.48 24.68 -0.08
CA PHE A 335 19.75 23.95 0.12
C PHE A 335 20.61 23.81 -1.16
N TYR A 336 20.01 23.95 -2.35
CA TYR A 336 20.70 23.73 -3.64
C TYR A 336 20.84 24.98 -4.53
N ASN A 337 20.42 26.17 -4.09
CA ASN A 337 20.44 27.41 -4.89
C ASN A 337 19.91 27.19 -6.33
N LEU A 338 18.81 26.45 -6.45
CA LEU A 338 18.15 26.20 -7.72
C LEU A 338 17.08 27.27 -7.93
N ASP A 339 16.97 27.78 -9.15
CA ASP A 339 15.85 28.63 -9.52
C ASP A 339 14.53 27.83 -9.57
N SER A 340 13.39 28.51 -9.70
CA SER A 340 12.06 27.91 -9.78
C SER A 340 11.84 26.99 -11.00
N SER A 341 12.85 26.85 -11.86
CA SER A 341 12.89 25.94 -13.01
C SER A 341 13.84 24.74 -12.81
N GLY A 342 14.54 24.67 -11.66
CA GLY A 342 15.43 23.55 -11.31
C GLY A 342 16.85 23.63 -11.89
N ASN A 343 17.29 24.81 -12.34
CA ASN A 343 18.66 25.00 -12.86
C ASN A 343 19.63 25.51 -11.78
N VAL A 344 20.88 25.02 -11.81
CA VAL A 344 21.96 25.49 -10.93
C VAL A 344 22.38 26.91 -11.35
N VAL A 345 22.15 27.88 -10.47
CA VAL A 345 22.65 29.25 -10.67
C VAL A 345 24.09 29.30 -10.17
N THR A 346 25.06 29.26 -11.09
CA THR A 346 26.48 29.49 -10.78
C THR A 346 26.70 30.91 -10.26
N MET A 347 27.29 31.05 -9.06
CA MET A 347 27.82 32.32 -8.57
C MET A 347 29.19 32.61 -9.20
N PHE A 348 29.32 33.77 -9.84
CA PHE A 348 30.61 34.47 -9.94
C PHE A 348 30.46 35.94 -9.51
N GLY A 349 31.17 36.30 -8.43
CA GLY A 349 31.81 37.61 -8.21
C GLY A 349 31.17 38.54 -7.17
N THR A 350 31.90 39.29 -6.32
CA THR A 350 33.32 39.72 -6.36
C THR A 350 33.81 40.35 -5.04
N SER A 351 35.15 40.29 -4.87
CA SER A 351 36.11 41.25 -4.25
C SER A 351 36.21 41.48 -2.73
N ALA A 352 37.32 40.98 -2.16
CA ALA A 352 38.36 41.63 -1.32
C ALA A 352 39.01 40.50 -0.49
N ASP A 353 40.22 40.02 -0.78
CA ASP A 353 41.46 40.73 -0.49
C ASP A 353 42.57 40.44 -1.50
N ILE A 354 43.23 41.51 -1.91
CA ILE A 354 44.54 41.52 -2.56
C ILE A 354 45.57 41.65 -1.43
N ASN A 355 46.50 40.70 -1.30
CA ASN A 355 47.94 40.99 -1.31
C ASN A 355 48.83 39.74 -1.12
N ALA A 356 49.85 39.69 -1.99
CA ALA A 356 51.18 39.11 -1.79
C ALA A 356 51.29 37.58 -1.60
N TYR A 357 51.76 36.86 -2.63
CA TYR A 357 53.17 36.50 -2.75
C TYR A 357 53.42 35.72 -4.06
N VAL A 358 54.31 36.24 -4.91
CA VAL A 358 54.98 35.51 -6.00
C VAL A 358 56.48 35.59 -5.68
N PRO A 359 57.23 34.48 -5.75
CA PRO A 359 58.39 34.45 -6.64
C PRO A 359 58.41 33.14 -7.45
N SER A 360 58.34 33.23 -8.78
CA SER A 360 59.49 33.17 -9.71
C SER A 360 60.03 31.77 -9.95
N GLN A 361 59.82 31.27 -11.17
CA GLN A 361 60.69 30.26 -11.77
C GLN A 361 62.06 30.87 -12.07
N SER A 362 63.15 30.16 -11.76
CA SER A 362 64.28 29.93 -12.69
C SER A 362 65.40 29.10 -12.03
N SER A 363 65.89 28.13 -12.82
CA SER A 363 67.25 27.57 -12.86
C SER A 363 67.89 27.01 -11.58
N LEU A 364 67.96 25.67 -11.47
CA LEU A 364 69.10 24.85 -11.95
C LEU A 364 68.73 23.37 -11.90
#